data_AF-A0A672NUN2-F1
#
_entry.id   AF-A0A672NUN2-F1
#
_cell.length_a   1.000
_cell.length_b   1.000
_cell.length_c   1.000
_cell.angle_alpha   90.00
_cell.angle_beta   90.00
_cell.angle_gamma   90.00
#
_symmetry.space_group_name_H-M   'P 1'
#
loop_
_entity.id
_entity.type
_entity.pdbx_description
1 polymer ?
#
loop_
_entity_poly.entity_id
_entity_poly.type
_entity_poly.pdbx_seq_one_letter_code
_entity_poly.pdbx_strand_id
1 'polypeptide(L)' 'MKAVFVTVGTTSFDELIGAVTSDESVKALIDRGYTDVVLQVGRGSVVPDPDSCPGLTLQVFRFKDSIWTTPLCSKCCSI' A
#
# COMPACT_ATOMS: atom_id res chain seq x y z
N MET A 1 16.17 -4.57 -6.86
CA MET A 1 15.19 -3.84 -6.02
C MET A 1 14.17 -4.87 -5.55
N LYS A 2 13.85 -4.93 -4.25
CA LYS A 2 12.94 -5.95 -3.70
C LYS A 2 11.63 -5.28 -3.32
N ALA A 3 10.52 -5.84 -3.79
CA ALA A 3 9.18 -5.36 -3.52
C ALA A 3 8.37 -6.40 -2.74
N VAL A 4 7.47 -5.93 -1.87
CA VAL A 4 6.46 -6.75 -1.21
C VAL A 4 5.09 -6.42 -1.79
N PHE A 5 4.38 -7.46 -2.22
CA PHE A 5 3.01 -7.34 -2.71
C PHE A 5 2.07 -7.96 -1.68
N VAL A 6 1.20 -7.16 -1.10
CA VAL A 6 0.20 -7.59 -0.13
C VAL A 6 -1.17 -7.49 -0.78
N THR A 7 -1.89 -8.59 -0.83
CA THR A 7 -3.25 -8.61 -1.35
C THR A 7 -4.25 -9.06 -0.31
N VAL A 8 -5.32 -8.29 -0.16
CA VAL A 8 -6.56 -8.82 0.41
C VAL A 8 -7.54 -9.15 -0.71
N GLY A 9 -8.36 -10.18 -0.47
CA GLY A 9 -9.45 -10.56 -1.36
C GLY A 9 -10.63 -9.58 -1.25
N THR A 10 -11.85 -10.08 -1.41
CA THR A 10 -13.07 -9.26 -1.35
C THR A 10 -13.48 -8.87 0.09
N THR A 11 -12.88 -9.48 1.10
CA THR A 11 -13.16 -9.20 2.51
C THR A 11 -12.50 -7.91 2.96
N SER A 12 -13.21 -7.12 3.78
CA SER A 12 -12.60 -5.97 4.46
C SER A 12 -11.62 -6.49 5.52
N PHE A 13 -10.40 -5.98 5.50
CA PHE A 13 -9.34 -6.36 6.43
C PHE A 13 -8.53 -5.14 6.83
N ASP A 14 -9.24 -4.11 7.29
CA ASP A 14 -8.68 -2.82 7.68
C ASP A 14 -7.57 -2.96 8.75
N GLU A 15 -7.69 -3.92 9.66
CA GLU A 15 -6.66 -4.22 10.67
C GLU A 15 -5.34 -4.72 10.05
N LEU A 16 -5.41 -5.54 9.00
CA LEU A 16 -4.21 -6.02 8.30
C LEU A 16 -3.53 -4.87 7.56
N ILE A 17 -4.31 -3.98 6.96
CA ILE A 17 -3.80 -2.80 6.28
C ILE A 17 -3.03 -1.93 7.28
N GLY A 18 -3.63 -1.63 8.43
CA GLY A 18 -2.98 -0.88 9.50
C GLY A 18 -1.72 -1.57 10.04
N ALA A 19 -1.75 -2.89 10.23
CA ALA A 19 -0.59 -3.65 10.70
C ALA A 19 0.58 -3.66 9.70
N VAL A 20 0.29 -3.76 8.40
CA VAL A 20 1.33 -3.76 7.35
C VAL A 20 1.98 -2.38 7.19
N THR A 21 1.22 -1.31 7.41
CA THR A 21 1.74 0.07 7.35
C THR A 21 2.18 0.60 8.72
N SER A 22 2.29 -0.26 9.74
CA SER A 22 2.81 0.15 11.04
C SER A 22 4.33 0.35 10.99
N ASP A 23 4.85 1.20 11.86
CA ASP A 23 6.29 1.51 11.93
C ASP A 23 7.15 0.25 12.14
N GLU A 24 6.65 -0.71 12.93
CA GLU A 24 7.34 -1.97 13.19
C GLU A 24 7.48 -2.80 11.91
N SER A 25 6.41 -2.91 11.13
CA SER A 25 6.38 -3.62 9.85
C SER A 25 7.25 -2.94 8.80
N VAL A 26 7.14 -1.61 8.68
CA VAL A 26 7.94 -0.80 7.75
C VAL A 26 9.43 -0.97 8.04
N LYS A 27 9.84 -0.84 9.31
CA LYS A 27 11.23 -1.03 9.71
C LYS A 27 11.72 -2.45 9.42
N ALA A 28 10.91 -3.45 9.73
CA ALA A 28 11.23 -4.85 9.47
C ALA A 28 11.43 -5.14 7.96
N LEU A 29 10.71 -4.46 7.08
CA LEU A 29 10.86 -4.55 5.63
C LEU A 29 12.14 -3.85 5.15
N ILE A 30 12.42 -2.66 5.65
CA ILE A 30 13.66 -1.92 5.33
C ILE A 30 14.90 -2.74 5.76
N ASP A 31 14.90 -3.28 6.97
CA ASP A 31 16.00 -4.09 7.50
C ASP A 31 16.28 -5.35 6.66
N ARG A 32 15.26 -5.85 5.93
CA ARG A 32 15.35 -6.98 4.99
C ARG A 32 15.76 -6.56 3.57
N GLY A 33 15.94 -5.26 3.35
CA GLY A 33 16.34 -4.67 2.07
C GLY A 33 15.20 -4.53 1.06
N TYR A 34 13.95 -4.44 1.53
CA TYR A 34 12.82 -4.05 0.68
C TYR A 34 12.80 -2.53 0.50
N THR A 35 12.34 -2.10 -0.66
CA THR A 35 12.27 -0.68 -1.05
C THR A 35 10.86 -0.27 -1.45
N ASP A 36 10.01 -1.23 -1.78
CA ASP A 36 8.69 -1.01 -2.37
C ASP A 36 7.65 -1.90 -1.69
N VAL A 37 6.51 -1.31 -1.36
CA VAL A 37 5.33 -2.00 -0.84
C VAL A 37 4.17 -1.69 -1.75
N VAL A 38 3.51 -2.72 -2.23
CA VAL A 38 2.32 -2.60 -3.06
C VAL A 38 1.18 -3.29 -2.34
N LEU A 39 0.16 -2.51 -2.01
CA LEU A 39 -0.97 -2.91 -1.18
C LEU A 39 -2.24 -2.95 -2.03
N GLN A 40 -2.81 -4.13 -2.22
CA GLN A 40 -4.15 -4.26 -2.78
C GLN A 40 -5.17 -4.31 -1.65
N VAL A 41 -5.99 -3.25 -1.54
CA VAL A 41 -7.10 -3.13 -0.57
C VAL A 41 -8.42 -3.60 -1.19
N GLY A 42 -9.22 -4.31 -0.40
CA GLY A 42 -10.50 -4.88 -0.82
C GLY A 42 -11.67 -3.89 -0.71
N ARG A 43 -12.82 -4.37 -0.22
CA ARG A 43 -14.02 -3.54 0.02
C ARG A 43 -13.93 -2.67 1.29
N GLY A 44 -12.84 -2.77 2.04
CA GLY A 44 -12.60 -1.96 3.23
C GLY A 44 -12.56 -0.47 2.94
N SER A 45 -12.67 0.33 4.00
CA SER A 45 -12.62 1.80 3.93
C SER A 45 -11.22 2.34 4.21
N VAL A 46 -10.34 1.54 4.82
CA VAL A 46 -8.99 1.99 5.16
C VAL A 46 -8.08 1.92 3.95
N VAL A 47 -7.55 3.09 3.60
CA VAL A 47 -6.53 3.28 2.57
C VAL A 47 -5.41 4.09 3.22
N PRO A 48 -4.21 3.50 3.39
CA PRO A 48 -3.09 4.21 3.99
C PRO A 48 -2.59 5.27 3.01
N ASP A 49 -2.14 6.39 3.57
CA ASP A 49 -1.51 7.47 2.81
C ASP A 49 -0.17 6.97 2.22
N PRO A 50 0.21 7.36 0.98
CA PRO A 50 1.53 7.05 0.42
C PRO A 50 2.71 7.35 1.35
N ASP A 51 2.59 8.35 2.22
CA ASP A 51 3.63 8.76 3.16
C ASP A 51 3.59 7.98 4.50
N SER A 52 2.68 7.01 4.65
CA SER A 52 2.55 6.20 5.87
C SER A 52 3.75 5.27 6.11
N CYS A 53 4.59 5.06 5.11
CA CYS A 53 5.74 4.15 5.17
C CYS A 53 7.06 4.92 4.92
N PRO A 54 7.59 5.66 5.90
CA PRO A 54 8.82 6.42 5.72
C PRO A 54 10.00 5.49 5.35
N GLY A 55 10.67 5.79 4.23
CA GLY A 55 11.79 5.00 3.72
C GLY A 55 11.40 3.85 2.78
N LEU A 56 10.11 3.66 2.49
CA LEU A 56 9.60 2.74 1.47
C LEU A 56 8.70 3.48 0.49
N THR A 57 8.65 3.03 -0.75
CA THR A 57 7.63 3.49 -1.71
C THR A 57 6.36 2.69 -1.50
N LEU A 58 5.27 3.32 -1.03
CA LEU A 58 3.97 2.67 -0.88
C LEU A 58 3.06 2.96 -2.08
N GLN A 59 2.55 1.91 -2.72
CA GLN A 59 1.52 2.01 -3.76
C GLN A 59 0.27 1.28 -3.29
N VAL A 60 -0.89 1.93 -3.34
CA VAL A 60 -2.16 1.32 -2.92
C VAL A 60 -3.11 1.20 -4.10
N PHE A 61 -3.61 -0.02 -4.33
CA PHE A 61 -4.59 -0.34 -5.37
C PHE A 61 -5.87 -0.83 -4.71
N ARG A 62 -7.01 -0.25 -5.10
CA ARG A 62 -8.30 -0.77 -4.68
C ARG A 62 -8.78 -1.83 -5.65
N PHE A 63 -9.17 -3.00 -5.12
CA PHE A 63 -9.81 -4.04 -5.92
C PHE A 63 -11.09 -3.46 -6.52
N LYS A 64 -11.08 -3.25 -7.84
CA LYS A 64 -12.22 -2.77 -8.61
C LYS A 64 -12.76 -3.95 -9.41
N ASP A 65 -14.08 -4.14 -9.41
CA ASP A 65 -14.74 -5.21 -10.18
C ASP A 65 -14.59 -5.06 -11.72
N SER A 66 -13.82 -4.07 -12.21
CA SER A 66 -13.53 -3.88 -13.63
C SER A 66 -12.08 -3.44 -13.88
N ILE A 67 -11.47 -4.07 -14.88
CA ILE A 67 -10.10 -3.92 -15.40
C ILE A 67 -9.80 -2.54 -16.04
N TRP A 68 -10.58 -1.50 -15.77
CA TRP A 68 -10.38 -0.19 -16.34
C TRP A 68 -10.62 0.90 -15.30
N THR A 69 -9.57 1.42 -14.66
CA THR A 69 -9.22 2.86 -14.65
C THR A 69 -8.04 3.16 -13.71
N THR A 70 -7.06 3.86 -14.28
CA THR A 70 -6.08 4.81 -13.70
C THR A 70 -5.37 4.46 -12.39
N PRO A 71 -4.02 4.37 -12.40
CA PRO A 71 -3.27 4.42 -11.14
C PRO A 71 -3.54 5.76 -10.46
N LEU A 72 -3.88 5.74 -9.17
CA LEU A 72 -3.78 6.92 -8.31
C LEU A 72 -2.30 7.25 -8.15
N CYS A 73 -1.71 7.85 -9.19
CA CYS A 73 -0.41 8.48 -9.13
C CYS A 73 -0.67 9.93 -8.74
N SER A 74 -0.66 10.20 -7.44
CA SER A 74 -0.77 11.53 -6.83
C SER A 74 0.51 12.34 -7.08
N LYS A 75 0.91 12.53 -8.34
CA LYS A 75 1.81 13.63 -8.71
C LYS A 75 0.96 14.88 -8.90
N CYS A 76 0.70 15.59 -7.81
CA CYS A 76 0.38 17.01 -7.85
C CYS A 76 1.29 17.75 -6.86
N CYS A 77 2.58 17.83 -7.22
CA CYS A 77 3.48 18.85 -6.72
C CYS A 77 3.78 19.79 -7.89
N SER A 78 3.75 21.10 -7.62
CA SER A 78 4.13 22.25 -8.48
C SER A 78 2.99 22.96 -9.24
N ILE A 79 2.38 23.94 -8.57
CA ILE A 79 2.27 25.31 -9.12
C ILE A 79 3.28 26.16 -8.35
#